data_AF-A0A959EYP4-F1
#
_entry.id   AF-A0A959EYP4-F1
#
_cell.length_a   1.000
_cell.length_b   1.000
_cell.length_c   1.000
_cell.angle_alpha   90.00
_cell.angle_beta   90.00
_cell.angle_gamma   90.00
#
_symmetry.space_group_name_H-M   'P 1'
#
loop_
_entity.id
_entity.type
_entity.pdbx_description
1 polymer ?
#
loop_
_entity_poly.entity_id
_entity_poly.type
_entity_poly.pdbx_seq_one_letter_code
_entity_poly.pdbx_strand_id
1 'polypeptide(L)'
;MELYEHSRQLLLQVKLQQPTEETTAVLAGWPLSRLRSELAADDCKKAFWINVYNAFFLILRRDQGMQKPAVFRERCIVVAGDRFSLDEIEHGILRRCRWKWSLGYLPDPLARPLVRSLAVSATDPRIHFALNCGAKSCPPIGFYHPDRLDQQLDL
;
A
#
# COMPACT_ATOMS: atom_id res chain seq x y z
N MET A 1 -14.09 -11.48 1.79
CA MET A 1 -13.37 -10.35 2.41
C MET A 1 -13.60 -9.11 1.57
N GLU A 2 -14.42 -8.17 2.04
CA GLU A 2 -14.79 -6.97 1.27
C GLU A 2 -13.63 -5.98 1.17
N LEU A 3 -12.73 -5.94 2.15
CA LEU A 3 -11.66 -4.94 2.23
C LEU A 3 -10.65 -5.05 1.09
N TYR A 4 -10.29 -6.29 0.78
CA TYR A 4 -9.46 -6.63 -0.37
C TYR A 4 -10.12 -6.23 -1.70
N GLU A 5 -11.41 -6.46 -1.85
CA GLU A 5 -12.10 -6.22 -3.13
C GLU A 5 -12.12 -4.74 -3.48
N HIS A 6 -12.30 -3.86 -2.49
CA HIS A 6 -12.26 -2.41 -2.71
C HIS A 6 -10.86 -1.90 -3.07
N SER A 7 -9.78 -2.44 -2.48
CA SER A 7 -8.42 -2.03 -2.87
C SER A 7 -8.06 -2.50 -4.29
N ARG A 8 -8.54 -3.69 -4.68
CA ARG A 8 -8.44 -4.21 -6.04
C ARG A 8 -9.24 -3.34 -7.02
N GLN A 9 -10.49 -3.03 -6.68
CA GLN A 9 -11.36 -2.18 -7.48
C GLN A 9 -10.76 -0.80 -7.69
N LEU A 10 -10.21 -0.19 -6.63
CA LEU A 10 -9.52 1.10 -6.73
C LEU A 10 -8.38 1.03 -7.75
N LEU A 11 -7.50 0.03 -7.64
CA LEU A 11 -6.39 -0.13 -8.57
C LEU A 11 -6.89 -0.36 -10.02
N LEU A 12 -8.00 -1.08 -10.19
CA LEU A 12 -8.61 -1.30 -11.49
C LEU A 12 -9.14 0.00 -12.08
N GLN A 13 -9.89 0.78 -11.31
CA GLN A 13 -10.43 2.09 -11.74
C GLN A 13 -9.31 3.03 -12.18
N VAL A 14 -8.23 3.11 -11.39
CA VAL A 14 -7.08 3.96 -11.72
C VAL A 14 -6.44 3.56 -13.05
N LYS A 15 -6.25 2.25 -13.28
CA LYS A 15 -5.70 1.72 -14.55
C LYS A 15 -6.61 1.96 -15.75
N LEU A 16 -7.91 1.83 -15.54
CA LEU A 16 -8.94 2.07 -16.56
C LEU A 16 -9.29 3.55 -16.74
N GLN A 17 -8.65 4.46 -15.98
CA GLN A 17 -8.95 5.90 -15.97
C GLN A 17 -10.42 6.20 -15.65
N GLN A 18 -11.00 5.40 -14.76
CA GLN A 18 -12.36 5.58 -14.24
C GLN A 18 -12.35 6.42 -12.96
N PRO A 19 -13.51 6.99 -12.57
CA PRO A 19 -13.67 7.68 -11.29
C PRO A 19 -13.26 6.82 -10.10
N THR A 20 -12.65 7.43 -9.09
CA THR A 20 -12.09 6.76 -7.89
C THR A 20 -12.58 7.36 -6.57
N GLU A 21 -13.34 8.45 -6.63
CA GLU A 21 -13.79 9.24 -5.49
C GLU A 21 -14.66 8.42 -4.54
N GLU A 22 -15.57 7.61 -5.08
CA GLU A 22 -16.43 6.74 -4.29
C GLU A 22 -15.61 5.66 -3.55
N THR A 23 -14.75 4.94 -4.27
CA THR A 23 -13.93 3.87 -3.69
C THR A 23 -12.96 4.43 -2.65
N THR A 24 -12.33 5.57 -2.92
CA THR A 24 -11.44 6.22 -1.95
C THR A 24 -12.21 6.73 -0.72
N ALA A 25 -13.42 7.25 -0.88
CA ALA A 25 -14.27 7.64 0.24
C ALA A 25 -14.68 6.45 1.11
N VAL A 26 -15.00 5.30 0.48
CA VAL A 26 -15.29 4.05 1.20
C VAL A 26 -14.08 3.58 2.01
N LEU A 27 -12.89 3.54 1.40
CA LEU A 27 -11.64 3.20 2.10
C LEU A 27 -11.36 4.16 3.27
N ALA A 28 -11.63 5.45 3.08
CA ALA A 28 -11.41 6.48 4.09
C ALA A 28 -12.39 6.37 5.27
N GLY A 29 -13.65 6.01 5.01
CA GLY A 29 -14.73 6.00 6.01
C GLY A 29 -14.76 4.77 6.93
N TRP A 30 -13.92 3.76 6.69
CA TRP A 30 -13.95 2.55 7.50
C TRP A 30 -13.45 2.73 8.93
N PRO A 31 -13.99 1.97 9.90
CA PRO A 31 -13.44 1.97 11.24
C PRO A 31 -12.11 1.22 11.26
N LEU A 32 -11.12 1.75 11.99
CA LEU A 32 -9.80 1.12 12.15
C LEU A 32 -9.88 -0.31 12.71
N SER A 33 -10.89 -0.61 13.54
CA SER A 33 -11.13 -1.96 14.07
C SER A 33 -11.39 -2.98 12.95
N ARG A 34 -12.17 -2.61 11.94
CA ARG A 34 -12.47 -3.44 10.77
C ARG A 34 -11.22 -3.69 9.92
N LEU A 35 -10.42 -2.64 9.73
CA LEU A 35 -9.13 -2.77 9.03
C LEU A 35 -8.23 -3.80 9.72
N ARG A 36 -8.14 -3.76 11.05
CA ARG A 36 -7.34 -4.70 11.84
C ARG A 36 -7.87 -6.13 11.79
N SER A 37 -9.20 -6.32 11.82
CA SER A 37 -9.79 -7.65 11.79
C SER A 37 -9.68 -8.32 10.42
N GLU A 38 -9.94 -7.59 9.33
CA GLU A 38 -9.87 -8.16 7.98
C GLU A 38 -8.42 -8.32 7.47
N LEU A 39 -7.48 -7.52 8.00
CA LEU A 39 -6.04 -7.65 7.70
C LEU A 39 -5.27 -8.40 8.80
N ALA A 40 -5.87 -9.42 9.42
CA ALA A 40 -5.21 -10.20 10.45
C ALA A 40 -4.04 -11.04 9.88
N ALA A 41 -4.24 -11.66 8.71
CA ALA A 41 -3.23 -12.47 8.03
C ALA A 41 -2.29 -11.60 7.17
N ASP A 42 -1.01 -11.99 7.08
CA ASP A 42 0.00 -11.25 6.32
C ASP A 42 -0.31 -11.21 4.83
N ASP A 43 -0.91 -12.25 4.25
CA ASP A 43 -1.27 -12.24 2.83
C ASP A 43 -2.38 -11.23 2.53
N CYS A 44 -3.35 -11.10 3.44
CA CYS A 44 -4.37 -10.06 3.36
C CYS A 44 -3.74 -8.66 3.47
N LYS A 45 -2.82 -8.46 4.43
CA LYS A 45 -2.09 -7.19 4.58
C LYS A 45 -1.31 -6.85 3.30
N LYS A 46 -0.51 -7.79 2.81
CA LYS A 46 0.33 -7.61 1.61
C LYS A 46 -0.54 -7.25 0.40
N ALA A 47 -1.54 -8.08 0.09
CA ALA A 47 -2.44 -7.83 -1.05
C ALA A 47 -3.12 -6.45 -0.96
N PHE A 48 -3.70 -6.13 0.20
CA PHE A 48 -4.37 -4.85 0.42
C PHE A 48 -3.42 -3.66 0.24
N TRP A 49 -2.31 -3.64 0.96
CA TRP A 49 -1.41 -2.50 0.98
C TRP A 49 -0.63 -2.32 -0.33
N ILE A 50 -0.31 -3.41 -1.04
CA ILE A 50 0.27 -3.33 -2.39
C ILE A 50 -0.72 -2.69 -3.37
N ASN A 51 -1.99 -3.11 -3.35
CA ASN A 51 -3.01 -2.53 -4.22
C ASN A 51 -3.24 -1.05 -3.92
N VAL A 52 -3.39 -0.69 -2.63
CA VAL A 52 -3.53 0.70 -2.18
C VAL A 52 -2.32 1.54 -2.60
N TYR A 53 -1.10 1.07 -2.34
CA TYR A 53 0.11 1.79 -2.70
C TYR A 53 0.15 2.09 -4.20
N ASN A 54 -0.05 1.06 -5.04
CA ASN A 54 0.04 1.21 -6.48
C ASN A 54 -1.04 2.11 -7.07
N ALA A 55 -2.27 2.04 -6.52
CA ALA A 55 -3.36 2.90 -6.92
C ALA A 55 -3.06 4.36 -6.57
N PHE A 56 -2.72 4.63 -5.30
CA PHE A 56 -2.46 6.00 -4.86
C PHE A 56 -1.18 6.58 -5.47
N PHE A 57 -0.16 5.78 -5.75
CA PHE A 57 1.00 6.29 -6.49
C PHE A 57 0.59 6.90 -7.83
N LEU A 58 -0.28 6.22 -8.58
CA LEU A 58 -0.79 6.73 -9.85
C LEU A 58 -1.71 7.94 -9.66
N ILE A 59 -2.62 7.93 -8.68
CA ILE A 59 -3.50 9.08 -8.38
C ILE A 59 -2.67 10.32 -8.04
N LEU A 60 -1.72 10.19 -7.11
CA LEU A 60 -0.88 11.32 -6.65
C LEU A 60 0.03 11.85 -7.77
N ARG A 61 0.58 10.96 -8.62
CA ARG A 61 1.44 11.37 -9.75
C ARG A 61 0.65 11.98 -10.90
N ARG A 62 -0.44 11.34 -11.32
CA ARG A 62 -1.18 11.67 -12.54
C ARG A 62 -2.20 12.77 -12.29
N ASP A 63 -3.00 12.63 -11.24
CA ASP A 63 -4.16 13.48 -11.02
C ASP A 63 -3.79 14.72 -10.17
N GLN A 64 -2.83 14.56 -9.23
CA GLN A 64 -2.37 15.66 -8.37
C GLN A 64 -1.01 16.26 -8.80
N GLY A 65 -0.37 15.69 -9.82
CA GLY A 65 0.91 16.20 -10.36
C GLY A 65 2.09 16.16 -9.38
N MET A 66 2.01 15.38 -8.30
CA MET A 66 3.04 15.37 -7.26
C MET A 66 4.37 14.84 -7.78
N GLN A 67 5.46 15.54 -7.45
CA GLN A 67 6.81 15.17 -7.85
C GLN A 67 7.56 14.43 -6.75
N LYS A 68 8.64 13.72 -7.12
CA LYS A 68 9.58 13.16 -6.14
C LYS A 68 10.35 14.31 -5.48
N PRO A 69 10.59 14.30 -4.15
CA PRO A 69 10.25 13.24 -3.18
C PRO A 69 8.87 13.37 -2.54
N ALA A 70 8.14 14.47 -2.77
CA ALA A 70 6.88 14.79 -2.10
C ALA A 70 5.82 13.68 -2.27
N VAL A 71 5.69 13.10 -3.47
CA VAL A 71 4.76 12.00 -3.76
C VAL A 71 4.88 10.83 -2.78
N PHE A 72 6.08 10.56 -2.26
CA PHE A 72 6.32 9.45 -1.35
C PHE A 72 6.16 9.81 0.12
N ARG A 73 6.44 11.06 0.48
CA ARG A 73 6.55 11.51 1.88
C ARG A 73 5.27 12.12 2.42
N GLU A 74 4.51 12.81 1.58
CA GLU A 74 3.29 13.49 2.03
C GLU A 74 2.19 12.49 2.39
N ARG A 75 1.47 12.78 3.48
CA ARG A 75 0.40 11.90 4.00
C ARG A 75 -0.94 12.21 3.33
N CYS A 76 -1.03 11.91 2.04
CA CYS A 76 -2.23 12.19 1.23
C CYS A 76 -3.21 11.00 1.14
N ILE A 77 -2.84 9.82 1.63
CA ILE A 77 -3.63 8.59 1.49
C ILE A 77 -4.50 8.40 2.72
N VAL A 78 -5.82 8.49 2.58
CA VAL A 78 -6.73 8.29 3.72
C VAL A 78 -7.26 6.86 3.71
N VAL A 79 -6.99 6.10 4.77
CA VAL A 79 -7.50 4.74 4.97
C VAL A 79 -7.97 4.60 6.42
N ALA A 80 -9.20 4.13 6.59
CA ALA A 80 -9.83 3.91 7.88
C ALA A 80 -9.71 5.09 8.86
N GLY A 81 -9.96 6.31 8.35
CA GLY A 81 -9.91 7.56 9.10
C GLY A 81 -8.52 8.14 9.36
N ASP A 82 -7.43 7.46 9.01
CA ASP A 82 -6.06 7.94 9.23
C ASP A 82 -5.35 8.23 7.89
N ARG A 83 -4.35 9.10 7.95
CA ARG A 83 -3.54 9.54 6.80
C ARG A 83 -2.20 8.80 6.78
N PHE A 84 -1.89 8.24 5.62
CA PHE A 84 -0.66 7.52 5.32
C PHE A 84 0.08 8.18 4.17
N SER A 85 1.41 8.05 4.19
CA SER A 85 2.25 8.29 3.02
C SER A 85 2.62 6.97 2.33
N LEU A 86 3.08 7.04 1.08
CA LEU A 86 3.59 5.84 0.39
C LEU A 86 4.81 5.27 1.13
N ASP A 87 5.70 6.10 1.68
CA ASP A 87 6.83 5.66 2.49
C ASP A 87 6.37 4.91 3.75
N GLU A 88 5.29 5.36 4.41
CA GLU A 88 4.73 4.67 5.58
C GLU A 88 4.13 3.29 5.19
N ILE A 89 3.47 3.19 4.03
CA ILE A 89 2.93 1.92 3.54
C ILE A 89 4.08 0.96 3.17
N GLU A 90 5.06 1.41 2.40
CA GLU A 90 6.17 0.57 1.93
C GLU A 90 7.12 0.21 3.07
N HIS A 91 7.70 1.19 3.74
CA HIS A 91 8.75 0.95 4.73
C HIS A 91 8.18 0.59 6.10
N GLY A 92 7.06 1.22 6.47
CA GLY A 92 6.41 0.99 7.76
C GLY A 92 5.62 -0.30 7.80
N ILE A 93 4.68 -0.47 6.88
CA ILE A 93 3.74 -1.59 6.91
C ILE A 93 4.32 -2.83 6.24
N LEU A 94 4.69 -2.72 4.96
CA LEU A 94 5.09 -3.86 4.12
C LEU A 94 6.52 -4.36 4.42
N ARG A 95 7.44 -3.47 4.79
CA ARG A 95 8.81 -3.83 5.21
C ARG A 95 9.03 -3.83 6.72
N ARG A 96 7.94 -3.87 7.49
CA ARG A 96 7.94 -4.02 8.96
C ARG A 96 8.79 -2.98 9.69
N CYS A 97 8.57 -1.70 9.36
CA CYS A 97 9.23 -0.55 9.98
C CYS A 97 10.75 -0.71 10.04
N ARG A 98 11.39 -1.24 9.01
CA ARG A 98 12.86 -1.35 8.96
C ARG A 98 13.46 -0.02 8.49
N TRP A 99 14.47 0.45 9.19
CA TRP A 99 15.11 1.73 8.96
C TRP A 99 15.77 1.76 7.57
N LYS A 100 15.32 2.69 6.73
CA LYS A 100 15.78 2.85 5.33
C LYS A 100 17.29 3.04 5.18
N TRP A 101 17.92 3.69 6.16
CA TRP A 101 19.37 3.94 6.20
C TRP A 101 20.18 2.75 6.72
N SER A 102 19.50 1.78 7.32
CA SER A 102 20.12 0.57 7.86
C SER A 102 20.14 -0.57 6.84
N LEU A 103 19.86 -0.33 5.55
CA LEU A 103 19.67 -1.40 4.54
C LEU A 103 18.62 -2.44 4.95
N GLY A 104 17.74 -2.08 5.89
CA GLY A 104 16.75 -2.98 6.46
C GLY A 104 17.20 -3.76 7.72
N TYR A 105 18.40 -3.57 8.26
CA TYR A 105 18.87 -4.38 9.41
C TYR A 105 18.25 -3.96 10.76
N LEU A 106 17.96 -2.67 10.95
CA LEU A 106 17.44 -2.14 12.22
C LEU A 106 15.97 -1.71 12.11
N PRO A 107 15.18 -1.79 13.19
CA PRO A 107 13.86 -1.18 13.25
C PRO A 107 13.96 0.35 13.28
N ASP A 108 13.03 1.04 12.62
CA ASP A 108 12.88 2.50 12.60
C ASP A 108 12.28 2.98 13.92
N PRO A 109 13.05 3.69 14.77
CA PRO A 109 12.56 4.17 16.05
C PRO A 109 11.46 5.25 15.91
N LEU A 110 11.37 5.92 14.76
CA LEU A 110 10.44 7.02 14.49
C LEU A 110 9.11 6.56 13.86
N ALA A 111 8.97 5.26 13.59
CA ALA A 111 7.73 4.72 13.03
C ALA A 111 6.54 4.89 14.00
N ARG A 112 5.42 5.40 13.46
CA ARG A 112 4.19 5.67 14.22
C ARG A 112 3.63 4.37 14.84
N PRO A 113 3.05 4.41 16.06
CA PRO A 113 2.43 3.25 16.69
C PRO A 113 1.34 2.60 15.83
N LEU A 114 0.55 3.40 15.13
CA LEU A 114 -0.49 2.90 14.21
C LEU A 114 0.13 2.08 13.07
N VAL A 115 1.14 2.63 12.39
CA VAL A 115 1.84 1.98 11.27
C VAL A 115 2.48 0.67 11.75
N ARG A 116 3.11 0.66 12.92
CA ARG A 116 3.65 -0.55 13.56
C ARG A 116 2.57 -1.60 13.82
N SER A 117 1.38 -1.19 14.28
CA SER A 117 0.27 -2.10 14.55
C SER A 117 -0.32 -2.76 13.30
N LEU A 118 -0.15 -2.12 12.13
CA LEU A 118 -0.64 -2.61 10.85
C LEU A 118 0.41 -3.41 10.07
N ALA A 119 1.66 -3.40 10.52
CA ALA A 119 2.78 -4.02 9.84
C ALA A 119 2.64 -5.54 9.69
N VAL A 120 3.26 -6.07 8.64
CA VAL A 120 3.37 -7.53 8.42
C VAL A 120 4.22 -8.20 9.50
N SER A 121 3.90 -9.46 9.79
CA SER A 121 4.66 -10.30 10.70
C SER A 121 6.03 -10.70 10.12
N ALA A 122 6.11 -10.94 8.81
CA ALA A 122 7.35 -11.28 8.11
C ALA A 122 7.56 -10.39 6.88
N THR A 123 8.82 -10.00 6.64
CA THR A 123 9.19 -9.23 5.45
C THR A 123 9.30 -10.15 4.24
N ASP A 124 8.71 -9.75 3.12
CA ASP A 124 8.78 -10.48 1.85
C ASP A 124 9.59 -9.64 0.83
N PRO A 125 10.77 -10.12 0.38
CA PRO A 125 11.63 -9.37 -0.53
C PRO A 125 10.99 -9.13 -1.90
N ARG A 126 10.03 -9.98 -2.32
CA ARG A 126 9.34 -9.88 -3.62
C ARG A 126 8.47 -8.61 -3.70
N ILE A 127 8.05 -8.08 -2.55
CA ILE A 127 7.28 -6.83 -2.48
C ILE A 127 8.02 -5.68 -3.17
N HIS A 128 9.35 -5.66 -3.17
CA HIS A 128 10.10 -4.59 -3.84
C HIS A 128 9.76 -4.46 -5.33
N PHE A 129 9.49 -5.59 -5.99
CA PHE A 129 9.14 -5.64 -7.42
C PHE A 129 7.64 -5.44 -7.66
N ALA A 130 6.81 -5.62 -6.62
CA ALA A 130 5.37 -5.44 -6.69
C ALA A 130 4.93 -3.96 -6.60
N LEU A 131 5.81 -3.07 -6.14
CA LEU A 131 5.50 -1.65 -5.93
C LEU A 131 5.98 -0.78 -7.08
N ASN A 132 5.10 0.11 -7.54
CA ASN A 132 5.42 1.08 -8.58
C ASN A 132 6.23 2.24 -8.00
N CYS A 133 7.51 2.34 -8.38
CA CYS A 133 8.39 3.44 -7.99
C CYS A 133 8.46 4.57 -9.04
N GLY A 134 7.70 4.47 -10.14
CA GLY A 134 7.68 5.42 -11.25
C GLY A 134 8.90 5.36 -12.16
N ALA A 135 9.64 4.25 -12.17
CA ALA A 135 10.71 4.01 -13.13
C ALA A 135 10.12 3.55 -14.47
N LYS A 136 10.78 3.87 -15.60
CA LYS A 136 10.37 3.38 -16.94
C LYS A 136 10.39 1.85 -17.05
N SER A 137 11.15 1.18 -16.18
CA SER A 137 11.32 -0.27 -16.10
C SER A 137 10.40 -0.95 -15.08
N CYS A 138 9.44 -0.23 -14.47
CA CYS A 138 8.50 -0.86 -13.55
C CYS A 138 7.65 -1.90 -14.31
N PRO A 139 7.52 -3.13 -13.78
CA PRO A 139 6.69 -4.16 -14.41
C PRO A 139 5.23 -3.68 -14.50
N PRO A 140 4.45 -4.21 -15.46
CA PRO A 140 3.02 -3.91 -15.53
C PRO A 140 2.39 -4.27 -14.18
N ILE A 141 1.79 -3.27 -13.54
CA ILE A 141 1.25 -3.42 -12.18
C ILE A 141 0.27 -4.61 -12.19
N GLY A 142 0.58 -5.67 -11.44
CA GLY A 142 -0.31 -6.82 -11.24
C GLY A 142 -1.50 -6.46 -10.34
N PHE A 143 -2.56 -7.26 -10.35
CA PHE A 143 -3.58 -7.22 -9.30
C PHE A 143 -3.26 -8.33 -8.31
N TYR A 144 -3.12 -8.02 -7.02
CA TYR A 144 -2.70 -9.01 -6.02
C TYR A 144 -3.90 -9.55 -5.25
N HIS A 145 -4.10 -10.86 -5.25
CA HIS A 145 -5.14 -11.60 -4.51
C HIS A 145 -4.50 -12.31 -3.31
N PRO A 146 -5.12 -12.33 -2.12
CA PRO A 146 -4.60 -13.08 -0.97
C PRO A 146 -4.34 -14.56 -1.31
N ASP A 147 -5.31 -15.23 -1.95
CA ASP A 147 -5.24 -16.67 -2.24
C ASP A 147 -4.20 -17.05 -3.32
N ARG A 148 -3.70 -16.06 -4.08
CA ARG A 148 -2.73 -16.25 -5.18
C ARG A 148 -1.49 -15.38 -5.01
N LEU A 149 -1.30 -14.80 -3.81
CA LEU A 149 -0.32 -13.76 -3.60
C LEU A 149 1.10 -14.26 -3.93
N ASP A 150 1.46 -15.46 -3.47
CA ASP A 150 2.78 -16.03 -3.72
C ASP A 150 3.05 -16.20 -5.21
N GLN A 151 2.11 -16.80 -5.95
CA GLN A 151 2.23 -16.98 -7.40
C GLN A 151 2.35 -15.64 -8.14
N GLN A 152 1.66 -14.60 -7.65
CA GLN A 152 1.68 -13.27 -8.27
C GLN A 152 2.92 -12.44 -7.90
N LEU A 153 3.61 -12.79 -6.81
CA LEU A 153 4.86 -12.19 -6.39
C LEU A 153 6.09 -12.87 -7.02
N ASP A 154 5.94 -14.08 -7.56
CA ASP A 154 7.01 -14.85 -8.22
C ASP A 154 7.13 -14.60 -9.74
N LEU A 155 6.26 -13.75 -10.31
CA LEU A 155 6.27 -13.33 -11.72
C LEU A 155 7.23 -12.15 -11.97
#